data_AF-A0A960SMZ8-F1
#
_entry.id   AF-A0A960SMZ8-F1
#
_cell.length_a   1.000
_cell.length_b   1.000
_cell.length_c   1.000
_cell.angle_alpha   90.00
_cell.angle_beta   90.00
_cell.angle_gamma   90.00
#
_symmetry.space_group_name_H-M   'P 1'
#
loop_
_entity.id
_entity.type
_entity.pdbx_description
1 polymer ?
#
loop_
_entity_poly.entity_id
_entity_poly.type
_entity_poly.pdbx_seq_one_letter_code
_entity_poly.pdbx_strand_id
1 'polypeptide(L)' 'MKQGQNIARLGRLMPLVAALITSAFPILGADPPGTPATRTFQVKGAIRRLVPEGNVLVIKHEEIPGYMAAMTMPLEV' A
#
# COMPACT_ATOMS: atom_id res chain seq x y z
N MET A 1 -40.89 -13.13 45.66
CA MET A 1 -42.30 -12.84 45.29
C MET A 1 -42.59 -11.38 45.62
N LYS A 2 -43.25 -10.66 44.68
CA LYS A 2 -43.78 -9.27 44.71
C LYS A 2 -42.75 -8.12 44.66
N GLN A 3 -42.61 -7.32 43.60
CA GLN A 3 -43.55 -6.53 42.75
C GLN A 3 -44.06 -5.24 43.42
N GLY A 4 -43.73 -4.10 42.81
CA GLY A 4 -44.22 -2.74 43.11
C GLY A 4 -43.39 -1.69 42.37
N GLN A 5 -43.37 -1.69 41.03
CA GLN A 5 -44.29 -0.91 40.17
C GLN A 5 -44.29 0.60 40.44
N ASN A 6 -43.88 1.36 39.40
CA ASN A 6 -44.56 2.55 38.86
C ASN A 6 -44.70 3.75 39.82
N ILE A 7 -44.14 4.94 39.58
CA ILE A 7 -44.56 5.86 38.52
C ILE A 7 -43.62 7.07 38.48
N ALA A 8 -42.62 7.06 37.62
CA ALA A 8 -42.03 8.30 37.12
C ALA A 8 -41.77 8.17 35.62
N ARG A 9 -42.79 7.66 34.90
CA ARG A 9 -43.04 8.21 33.58
C ARG A 9 -43.48 9.65 33.82
N LEU A 10 -42.84 10.61 33.19
CA LEU A 10 -43.46 11.31 32.06
C LEU A 10 -42.78 12.67 31.86
N GLY A 11 -41.89 12.70 30.89
CA GLY A 11 -41.31 13.92 30.35
C GLY A 11 -39.83 13.67 30.10
N ARG A 12 -39.30 13.76 28.89
CA ARG A 12 -39.82 14.36 27.68
C ARG A 12 -38.71 14.15 26.63
N LEU A 13 -39.10 13.75 25.41
CA LEU A 13 -38.38 13.96 24.14
C LEU A 13 -36.92 13.44 24.05
N MET A 14 -36.67 12.39 23.27
CA MET A 14 -36.36 12.42 21.83
C MET A 14 -34.91 11.95 21.60
N PRO A 15 -34.60 11.46 20.38
CA PRO A 15 -33.86 10.22 20.24
C PRO A 15 -32.49 10.43 19.57
N LEU A 16 -31.68 9.37 19.61
CA LEU A 16 -30.87 8.92 18.48
C LEU A 16 -29.88 9.96 17.91
N VAL A 17 -28.71 10.07 18.53
CA VAL A 17 -27.50 10.48 17.79
C VAL A 17 -26.60 9.26 17.67
N ALA A 18 -26.78 8.57 16.56
CA ALA A 18 -25.79 7.68 15.99
C ALA A 18 -24.59 8.54 15.55
N ALA A 19 -23.53 8.59 16.36
CA ALA A 19 -22.27 9.23 16.00
C ALA A 19 -21.25 8.16 15.58
N LEU A 20 -21.33 7.81 14.29
CA LEU A 20 -20.22 7.59 13.35
C LEU A 20 -18.90 7.03 13.93
N ILE A 21 -18.77 5.70 13.87
CA ILE A 21 -17.47 5.05 13.67
C ILE A 21 -17.09 5.22 12.19
N THR A 22 -16.44 6.34 11.86
CA THR A 22 -15.69 6.51 10.60
C THR A 22 -14.21 6.50 10.93
N SER A 23 -13.65 5.30 11.06
CA SER A 23 -12.21 5.11 11.17
C SER A 23 -11.81 3.89 10.36
N ALA A 24 -11.46 4.07 9.09
CA ALA A 24 -10.52 3.24 8.34
C ALA A 24 -10.62 3.53 6.84
N PHE A 25 -10.09 4.67 6.38
CA PHE A 25 -9.43 4.69 5.08
C PHE A 25 -8.20 5.60 5.21
N PRO A 26 -6.98 5.04 5.20
CA PRO A 26 -5.79 5.88 5.13
C PRO A 26 -5.86 6.69 3.84
N ILE A 27 -5.87 8.01 4.03
CA ILE A 27 -5.57 9.02 3.03
C ILE A 27 -4.38 8.54 2.22
N LEU A 28 -4.61 8.31 0.92
CA LEU A 28 -3.60 8.01 -0.06
C LEU A 28 -2.49 9.06 0.09
N GLY A 29 -1.31 8.61 0.53
CA GLY A 29 -0.16 9.48 0.73
C GLY A 29 0.11 10.24 -0.55
N ALA A 30 -0.14 11.54 -0.54
CA ALA A 30 0.46 12.43 -1.51
C ALA A 30 1.96 12.39 -1.24
N ASP A 31 2.72 11.76 -2.14
CA ASP A 31 4.18 11.81 -2.07
C ASP A 31 4.62 13.27 -1.98
N PRO A 32 5.51 13.63 -1.03
CA PRO A 32 5.98 14.99 -0.92
C PRO A 32 6.59 15.43 -2.27
N PRO A 33 6.31 16.66 -2.73
CA PRO A 33 6.87 17.15 -3.98
C PRO A 33 8.40 17.19 -3.85
N GLY A 34 9.07 16.26 -4.52
CA GLY A 34 10.54 16.13 -4.49
C GLY A 34 11.08 14.71 -4.37
N THR A 35 10.26 13.70 -4.08
CA THR A 35 10.73 12.31 -4.10
C THR A 35 10.86 11.83 -5.55
N PRO A 36 12.03 11.33 -6.00
CA PRO A 36 12.15 10.74 -7.34
C PRO A 36 11.19 9.57 -7.43
N ALA A 37 10.25 9.64 -8.38
CA ALA A 37 9.29 8.58 -8.59
C ALA A 37 10.03 7.31 -9.02
N THR A 38 9.95 6.25 -8.21
CA THR A 38 10.46 4.93 -8.57
C THR A 38 9.69 4.43 -9.78
N ARG A 39 10.40 4.18 -10.90
CA ARG A 39 9.81 3.68 -12.14
C ARG A 39 10.13 2.20 -12.28
N THR A 40 9.10 1.37 -12.38
CA THR A 40 9.26 -0.06 -12.65
C THR A 40 9.22 -0.31 -14.15
N PHE A 41 10.25 -0.98 -14.67
CA PHE A 41 10.34 -1.38 -16.08
C PHE A 41 10.37 -2.89 -16.18
N GLN A 42 9.57 -3.45 -17.09
CA GLN A 42 9.68 -4.86 -17.43
C GLN A 42 10.84 -5.04 -18.41
N VAL A 43 11.81 -5.85 -18.04
CA VAL A 43 12.99 -6.19 -18.84
C VAL A 43 12.94 -7.66 -19.23
N LYS A 44 13.28 -7.98 -20.48
CA LYS A 44 13.66 -9.35 -20.86
C LYS A 44 15.15 -9.41 -21.12
N GLY A 45 15.73 -10.57 -20.92
CA GLY A 45 17.16 -10.74 -21.02
C GLY A 45 17.60 -12.17 -20.78
N ALA A 46 18.89 -12.40 -21.00
CA ALA A 46 19.53 -13.66 -20.69
C ALA A 46 20.37 -13.50 -19.42
N ILE A 47 20.18 -14.42 -18.48
CA ILE A 47 21.03 -14.54 -17.31
C ILE A 47 22.42 -14.99 -17.77
N ARG A 48 23.44 -14.19 -17.47
CA ARG A 48 24.83 -14.52 -17.81
C ARG A 48 25.54 -15.20 -16.65
N ARG A 49 25.27 -14.78 -15.42
CA ARG A 49 25.89 -15.36 -14.23
C ARG A 49 25.02 -15.10 -13.00
N LEU A 50 24.91 -16.11 -12.13
CA LEU A 50 24.34 -15.98 -10.80
C LEU A 50 25.49 -15.98 -9.78
N VAL A 51 25.51 -15.00 -8.88
CA VAL A 51 26.45 -14.91 -7.75
C VAL A 51 25.63 -15.07 -6.47
N PRO A 52 25.43 -16.31 -5.99
CA PRO A 52 24.56 -16.57 -4.84
C PRO A 52 25.11 -15.99 -3.53
N GLU A 53 26.43 -15.82 -3.43
CA GLU A 53 27.08 -15.25 -2.23
C GLU A 53 26.68 -13.79 -1.97
N GLY A 54 26.28 -13.05 -3.01
CA GLY A 54 25.87 -11.65 -2.91
C GLY A 54 24.42 -11.39 -3.31
N ASN A 55 23.63 -12.42 -3.62
CA ASN A 55 22.32 -12.29 -4.27
C ASN A 55 22.35 -11.39 -5.51
N VAL A 56 23.45 -11.43 -6.26
CA VAL A 56 23.63 -10.63 -7.47
C VAL A 56 23.50 -11.51 -8.71
N LEU A 57 22.65 -11.08 -9.62
CA LEU A 57 22.41 -11.69 -10.91
C LEU A 57 22.95 -10.78 -12.01
N VAL A 58 23.97 -11.22 -12.73
CA VAL A 58 24.47 -10.48 -13.91
C VAL A 58 23.58 -10.83 -15.10
N ILE A 59 22.77 -9.86 -15.52
CA ILE A 59 21.81 -10.02 -16.62
C ILE A 59 22.29 -9.22 -17.83
N LYS A 60 22.28 -9.85 -19.00
CA LYS A 60 22.29 -9.12 -20.26
C LYS A 60 20.84 -8.82 -20.63
N HIS A 61 20.43 -7.57 -20.41
CA HIS A 61 19.08 -7.14 -20.75
C HIS A 61 18.99 -6.69 -22.21
N GLU A 62 17.80 -6.82 -22.79
CA GLU A 62 17.47 -6.22 -24.09
C GLU A 62 17.26 -4.70 -23.94
N GLU A 63 17.09 -4.02 -25.07
CA GLU A 63 16.77 -2.59 -25.04
C GLU A 63 15.43 -2.37 -24.34
N ILE A 64 15.39 -1.38 -23.46
CA ILE A 64 14.16 -0.85 -22.86
C ILE A 64 13.78 0.38 -23.68
N PRO A 65 12.75 0.29 -24.55
CA PRO A 65 12.39 1.39 -25.43
C PRO A 65 12.10 2.67 -24.63
N GLY A 66 12.79 3.75 -24.98
CA GLY A 66 12.63 5.06 -24.31
C GLY A 66 13.29 5.18 -22.93
N TYR A 67 14.13 4.23 -22.52
CA TYR A 67 14.86 4.32 -21.25
C TYR A 67 16.36 3.99 -21.38
N MET A 68 16.72 2.77 -21.82
CA MET A 68 18.12 2.31 -21.87
C MET A 68 18.37 1.28 -22.97
N ALA A 69 19.53 1.35 -23.62
CA ALA A 69 19.97 0.38 -24.63
C ALA A 69 20.34 -0.98 -24.01
N ALA A 70 20.42 -2.04 -24.83
CA ALA A 70 20.79 -3.38 -24.38
C ALA A 70 22.23 -3.43 -23.83
N MET A 71 22.38 -3.76 -22.54
CA MET A 71 23.69 -3.88 -21.89
C MET A 71 23.71 -5.00 -20.84
N THR A 72 24.89 -5.29 -20.30
CA THR A 72 25.07 -6.28 -19.23
C THR A 72 25.31 -5.56 -17.93
N MET A 73 24.45 -5.80 -16.94
CA MET A 73 24.47 -5.12 -15.66
C MET A 73 24.19 -6.11 -14.52
N PRO A 74 24.79 -5.91 -13.32
CA PRO A 74 24.38 -6.62 -12.12
C PRO A 74 22.99 -6.16 -11.66
N LEU A 75 22.11 -7.11 -11.36
CA LEU A 75 20.81 -6.93 -10.73
C LEU A 75 20.82 -7.63 -9.37
N GLU A 76 20.44 -6.94 -8.31
CA GLU A 76 20.29 -7.53 -6.98
C GLU A 76 18.91 -8.19 -6.85
N VAL A 77 18.83 -9.30 -6.12
CA VAL A 77 17.62 -10.14 -5.95
C VAL A 77 17.19 -10.19 -4.49
#